data_AF-A0A7C1JTX7-F1
#
_entry.id   AF-A0A7C1JTX7-F1
#
_cell.length_a   1.000
_cell.length_b   1.000
_cell.length_c   1.000
_cell.angle_alpha   90.00
_cell.angle_beta   90.00
_cell.angle_gamma   90.00
#
_symmetry.space_group_name_H-M   'P 1'
#
loop_
_entity.id
_entity.type
_entity.pdbx_description
1 polymer ?
#
loop_
_entity_poly.entity_id
_entity_poly.type
_entity_poly.pdbx_seq_one_letter_code
_entity_poly.pdbx_strand_id
1 'polypeptide(L)'
;MGELLLVVDIGNTNTVLGVFEGERLLCHWRINTLVERTVDEASVLLKELLLLEGINPNRIEGVSLSSVVPPLTPIFEEASEKLFGLQPLVIGPGI
;
A
#
# COMPACT_ATOMS: atom_id res chain seq x y z
N MET A 1 -19.50 -10.17 2.46
CA MET A 1 -18.03 -10.18 2.58
C MET A 1 -17.62 -8.72 2.50
N GLY A 2 -16.88 -8.18 3.47
CA GLY A 2 -16.52 -6.76 3.45
C GLY A 2 -15.44 -6.48 2.42
N GLU A 3 -15.51 -5.31 1.78
CA GLU A 3 -14.50 -4.84 0.83
C GLU A 3 -13.19 -4.55 1.60
N LEU A 4 -12.07 -5.13 1.15
CA LEU A 4 -10.77 -4.87 1.79
C LEU A 4 -10.05 -3.70 1.11
N LEU A 5 -9.64 -2.73 1.92
CA LEU A 5 -8.91 -1.55 1.48
C LEU A 5 -7.47 -1.61 2.01
N LEU A 6 -6.49 -1.59 1.12
CA LEU A 6 -5.09 -1.34 1.48
C LEU A 6 -4.85 0.16 1.53
N VAL A 7 -4.30 0.66 2.65
CA VAL A 7 -3.86 2.04 2.79
C VAL A 7 -2.34 2.08 2.92
N VAL A 8 -1.71 3.04 2.24
CA VAL A 8 -0.26 3.26 2.24
C VAL A 8 0.01 4.73 2.52
N ASP A 9 0.81 5.01 3.55
CA ASP A 9 1.26 6.34 3.93
C ASP A 9 2.80 6.39 3.89
N ILE A 10 3.35 7.09 2.90
CA ILE A 10 4.79 7.18 2.66
C ILE A 10 5.32 8.49 3.25
N GLY A 11 5.89 8.40 4.45
CA GLY A 11 6.63 9.48 5.10
C GLY A 11 8.12 9.46 4.76
N ASN A 12 8.85 10.53 5.13
CA ASN A 12 10.30 10.60 4.92
C ASN A 12 11.08 9.48 5.63
N THR A 13 10.67 9.12 6.84
CA THR A 13 11.38 8.12 7.67
C THR A 13 10.74 6.74 7.58
N ASN A 14 9.40 6.69 7.59
CA ASN A 14 8.66 5.44 7.63
C ASN A 14 7.57 5.42 6.58
N THR A 15 7.36 4.25 5.99
CA THR A 15 6.14 3.91 5.26
C THR A 15 5.24 3.11 6.20
N VAL A 16 4.01 3.56 6.37
CA VAL A 16 2.98 2.87 7.16
C VAL A 16 1.98 2.26 6.20
N LEU A 17 1.64 1.00 6.42
CA LEU A 17 0.68 0.26 5.61
C LEU A 17 -0.40 -0.31 6.52
N GLY A 18 -1.64 -0.41 6.04
CA GLY A 18 -2.71 -1.03 6.80
C GLY A 18 -3.79 -1.61 5.91
N VAL A 19 -4.52 -2.59 6.42
CA VAL A 19 -5.68 -3.18 5.73
C VAL A 19 -6.94 -2.95 6.54
N PHE A 20 -7.95 -2.36 5.91
CA PHE A 20 -9.26 -2.15 6.49
C PHE A 20 -10.30 -3.11 5.90
N GLU A 21 -11.26 -3.52 6.73
CA GLU A 21 -12.53 -4.12 6.30
C GLU A 21 -13.66 -3.20 6.81
N GLY A 22 -14.22 -2.38 5.92
CA GLY A 22 -15.08 -1.26 6.32
C GLY A 22 -14.34 -0.30 7.27
N GLU A 23 -14.88 -0.06 8.46
CA GLU A 23 -14.26 0.82 9.48
C GLU A 23 -13.23 0.12 10.36
N ARG A 24 -13.04 -1.20 10.22
CA ARG A 24 -12.17 -1.98 11.09
C ARG A 24 -10.78 -2.10 10.48
N LEU A 25 -9.76 -1.63 11.20
CA LEU A 25 -8.36 -1.93 10.90
C LEU A 25 -8.07 -3.39 11.27
N LEU A 26 -7.77 -4.23 10.27
CA LEU A 26 -7.44 -5.65 10.47
C LEU A 26 -6.00 -5.81 10.93
N CYS A 27 -5.06 -5.14 10.26
CA CYS A 27 -3.63 -5.18 10.53
C CYS A 27 -2.95 -3.91 10.02
N HIS A 28 -1.75 -3.63 10.55
CA HIS A 28 -0.90 -2.55 10.04
C HIS A 28 0.58 -2.89 10.24
N TRP A 29 1.42 -2.28 9.42
CA TRP A 29 2.87 -2.39 9.49
C TRP A 29 3.50 -1.02 9.40
N ARG A 30 4.69 -0.91 10.00
CA ARG A 30 5.56 0.26 9.87
C ARG A 30 6.93 -0.24 9.46
N ILE A 31 7.42 0.28 8.35
CA ILE A 31 8.74 -0.05 7.79
C ILE A 31 9.50 1.23 7.50
N ASN A 32 10.82 1.12 7.38
CA ASN A 32 11.63 2.24 6.93
C ASN A 32 11.28 2.62 5.49
N THR A 33 11.21 3.92 5.23
CA THR A 33 11.14 4.46 3.88
C THR A 33 12.50 4.28 3.21
N LEU A 34 12.50 3.61 2.07
CA LEU A 34 13.69 3.42 1.25
C LEU A 34 13.44 4.06 -0.10
N VAL A 35 14.03 5.24 -0.33
CA VAL A 35 13.81 6.04 -1.55
C VAL A 35 14.29 5.33 -2.81
N GLU A 36 15.31 4.47 -2.69
CA GLU A 36 15.89 3.72 -3.81
C GLU A 36 15.14 2.41 -4.10
N ARG A 37 13.97 2.21 -3.50
CA ARG A 37 13.16 1.00 -3.69
C ARG A 37 12.66 0.91 -5.14
N THR A 38 12.82 -0.26 -5.72
CA THR A 38 12.28 -0.62 -7.03
C THR A 38 10.82 -1.08 -6.95
N VAL A 39 10.12 -1.09 -8.09
CA VAL A 39 8.74 -1.60 -8.19
C VAL A 39 8.64 -3.06 -7.75
N ASP A 40 9.62 -3.88 -8.12
CA ASP A 40 9.64 -5.30 -7.74
C ASP A 40 9.82 -5.49 -6.25
N GLU A 41 10.70 -4.72 -5.61
CA GLU A 41 10.87 -4.75 -4.15
C GLU A 41 9.62 -4.28 -3.42
N ALA A 42 8.96 -3.22 -3.90
CA ALA A 42 7.68 -2.77 -3.36
C ALA A 42 6.59 -3.84 -3.53
N SER A 43 6.54 -4.49 -4.69
CA SER A 43 5.58 -5.56 -4.97
C SER A 43 5.78 -6.77 -4.06
N VAL A 44 7.03 -7.23 -3.90
CA VAL A 44 7.35 -8.33 -2.98
C VAL A 44 6.98 -7.94 -1.55
N LEU A 45 7.37 -6.75 -1.11
CA LEU A 45 7.05 -6.25 0.23
C LEU A 45 5.54 -6.25 0.50
N LEU A 46 4.73 -5.63 -0.37
CA LEU A 46 3.28 -5.56 -0.20
C LEU A 46 2.66 -6.96 -0.15
N LYS A 47 3.06 -7.83 -1.07
CA LYS A 47 2.56 -9.20 -1.14
C LYS A 47 2.91 -9.99 0.12
N GLU A 48 4.17 -9.97 0.55
CA GLU A 48 4.62 -10.75 1.70
C GLU A 48 3.98 -10.25 3.00
N LEU A 49 3.81 -8.93 3.18
CA LEU A 49 3.07 -8.39 4.33
C LEU A 49 1.64 -8.92 4.38
N LEU A 50 0.90 -8.88 3.27
CA LEU A 50 -0.46 -9.42 3.21
C LEU A 50 -0.50 -10.92 3.52
N LEU A 51 0.42 -11.70 2.93
CA LEU A 51 0.48 -13.15 3.14
C LEU A 51 0.85 -13.51 4.59
N LEU A 52 1.68 -12.72 5.27
CA LEU A 52 2.01 -12.91 6.68
C LEU A 52 0.77 -12.83 7.59
N GLU A 53 -0.22 -12.02 7.24
CA GLU A 53 -1.50 -11.92 7.95
C GLU A 53 -2.59 -12.85 7.39
N GLY A 54 -2.22 -13.75 6.48
CA GLY A 54 -3.15 -14.68 5.84
C GLY A 54 -4.13 -14.02 4.86
N ILE A 55 -3.84 -12.78 4.43
CA ILE A 55 -4.67 -12.04 3.48
C ILE A 55 -4.20 -12.37 2.06
N ASN A 56 -5.09 -12.95 1.25
CA ASN A 56 -4.81 -13.16 -0.16
C ASN A 56 -4.84 -11.80 -0.89
N PRO A 57 -3.77 -11.41 -1.61
CA PRO A 57 -3.71 -10.17 -2.41
C PRO A 57 -4.93 -9.96 -3.32
N ASN A 58 -5.50 -11.03 -3.89
CA ASN A 58 -6.67 -10.95 -4.77
C ASN A 58 -7.95 -10.52 -4.06
N ARG A 59 -7.96 -10.41 -2.73
CA ARG A 59 -9.08 -9.88 -1.94
C ARG A 59 -8.99 -8.38 -1.71
N ILE A 60 -7.90 -7.73 -2.08
CA ILE A 60 -7.78 -6.28 -2.00
C ILE A 60 -8.64 -5.68 -3.12
N GLU A 61 -9.63 -4.88 -2.74
CA GLU A 61 -10.62 -4.31 -3.66
C GLU A 61 -10.41 -2.81 -3.89
N GLY A 62 -9.61 -2.17 -3.03
CA GLY A 62 -9.19 -0.79 -3.17
C GLY A 62 -7.79 -0.54 -2.62
N VAL A 63 -7.13 0.48 -3.14
CA VAL A 63 -5.86 0.97 -2.60
C VAL A 63 -5.92 2.50 -2.45
N SER A 64 -5.49 3.01 -1.31
CA SER A 64 -5.29 4.45 -1.08
C SER A 64 -3.83 4.72 -0.77
N LEU A 65 -3.26 5.76 -1.38
CA LEU A 65 -1.85 6.12 -1.26
C LEU A 65 -1.71 7.59 -0.86
N SER A 66 -1.12 7.86 0.29
CA SER A 66 -0.62 9.20 0.65
C SER A 66 0.90 9.18 0.65
N SER A 67 1.53 10.23 0.12
CA SER A 67 2.98 10.28 0.05
C SER A 67 3.48 11.71 0.14
N VAL A 68 4.44 11.94 1.01
CA VAL A 68 5.28 13.15 1.02
C VAL A 68 6.66 12.91 0.39
N VAL A 69 6.85 11.75 -0.24
CA VAL A 69 8.10 11.32 -0.88
C VAL A 69 7.83 11.07 -2.38
N PRO A 70 7.91 12.11 -3.23
CA PRO A 70 7.52 12.02 -4.64
C PRO A 70 8.18 10.90 -5.45
N PRO A 71 9.48 10.54 -5.24
CA PRO A 71 10.10 9.45 -5.99
C PRO A 71 9.45 8.07 -5.76
N LEU A 72 8.78 7.87 -4.63
CA LEU A 72 8.17 6.58 -4.28
C LEU A 72 6.72 6.44 -4.71
N THR A 73 6.01 7.55 -4.96
CA THR A 73 4.63 7.51 -5.43
C THR A 73 4.45 6.63 -6.68
N PRO A 74 5.17 6.85 -7.80
CA PRO A 74 5.00 6.01 -8.99
C PRO A 74 5.40 4.55 -8.76
N ILE A 75 6.32 4.29 -7.84
CA ILE A 75 6.77 2.94 -7.50
C ILE A 75 5.64 2.14 -6.84
N PHE A 76 4.91 2.76 -5.92
CA PHE A 76 3.78 2.12 -5.24
C PHE A 76 2.51 2.09 -6.09
N GLU A 77 2.32 3.05 -7.00
CA GLU A 77 1.26 2.99 -8.03
C GLU A 77 1.45 1.76 -8.93
N GLU A 78 2.65 1.58 -9.50
CA GLU A 78 2.93 0.44 -10.39
C GLU A 78 2.88 -0.90 -9.66
N ALA A 79 3.36 -0.95 -8.40
CA ALA A 79 3.26 -2.16 -7.58
C ALA A 79 1.79 -2.51 -7.26
N SER A 80 0.94 -1.51 -7.01
CA SER A 80 -0.50 -1.69 -6.80
C SER A 80 -1.18 -2.27 -8.05
N GLU A 81 -0.89 -1.71 -9.22
CA GLU A 81 -1.42 -2.21 -10.49
C GLU A 81 -0.95 -3.65 -10.77
N LYS A 82 0.34 -3.93 -10.54
CA LYS A 82 0.94 -5.25 -10.78
C LYS A 82 0.36 -6.35 -9.87
N LEU A 83 0.09 -6.04 -8.60
CA LEU A 83 -0.39 -7.02 -7.62
C LEU A 83 -1.90 -7.18 -7.60
N PHE A 84 -2.62 -6.07 -7.69
CA PHE A 84 -4.06 -6.02 -7.44
C PHE A 84 -4.86 -5.68 -8.70
N GLY A 85 -4.21 -5.20 -9.77
CA GLY A 85 -4.90 -4.66 -10.95
C GLY A 85 -5.62 -3.33 -10.65
N LEU A 86 -5.19 -2.61 -9.61
CA LEU A 86 -5.85 -1.40 -9.11
C LEU A 86 -4.92 -0.19 -9.18
N GLN A 87 -5.43 0.90 -9.74
CA GLN A 87 -4.82 2.22 -9.62
C GLN A 87 -5.19 2.81 -8.25
N PRO A 88 -4.22 3.16 -7.39
CA PRO A 88 -4.53 3.67 -6.07
C PRO A 88 -5.13 5.08 -6.14
N LEU A 89 -6.02 5.41 -5.20
CA LEU A 89 -6.41 6.78 -4.96
C LEU A 89 -5.25 7.53 -4.28
N VAL A 90 -4.58 8.41 -5.02
CA VAL A 90 -3.48 9.20 -4.49
C VAL A 90 -4.00 10.46 -3.79
N ILE A 91 -3.72 10.57 -2.49
CA ILE A 91 -4.10 11.71 -1.65
C ILE A 91 -2.95 12.72 -1.65
N GLY A 92 -3.18 13.85 -2.33
CA GLY A 92 -2.27 15.00 -2.36
C GLY A 92 -2.90 16.25 -1.73
N PRO A 93 -2.16 17.37 -1.65
CA PRO A 93 -2.69 18.62 -1.15
C PRO A 93 -3.87 19.08 -2.03
N GLY A 94 -5.08 19.14 -1.45
CA GLY A 94 -6.30 19.61 -2.13
C GLY A 94 -7.38 18.56 -2.39
N ILE A 95 -7.21 17.33 -1.89
CA ILE A 95 -8.28 16.31 -1.77
C ILE A 95 -8.78 16.26 -0.33
#